data_AF-A0A952H2B9-F1
#
_entry.id   AF-A0A952H2B9-F1
#
_cell.length_a   1.000
_cell.length_b   1.000
_cell.length_c   1.000
_cell.angle_alpha   90.00
_cell.angle_beta   90.00
_cell.angle_gamma   90.00
#
_symmetry.space_group_name_H-M   'P 1'
#
loop_
_entity.id
_entity.type
_entity.pdbx_description
1 polymer ?
#
loop_
_entity_poly.entity_id
_entity_poly.type
_entity_poly.pdbx_seq_one_letter_code
_entity_poly.pdbx_strand_id
1 'polypeptide(L)' 'APVVGFADLGMEAIYEFDVVDMPVTVAVDAVGTSAHITGPADWKARIASGKAVAIPVAAG' A
#
# COMPACT_ATOMS: atom_id res chain seq x y z
N ALA A 1 14.94 6.26 19.50
CA ALA A 1 14.95 4.82 19.22
C ALA A 1 16.38 4.31 19.38
N PRO A 2 16.59 3.17 20.05
CA PRO A 2 17.91 2.56 20.11
C PRO A 2 18.35 2.15 18.70
N VAL A 3 19.59 2.48 18.35
CA VAL A 3 20.24 1.97 17.13
C VAL A 3 20.70 0.55 17.43
N VAL A 4 20.24 -0.41 16.65
CA VAL A 4 20.59 -1.83 16.81
C VAL A 4 21.61 -2.31 15.78
N GLY A 5 21.96 -1.47 14.79
CA GLY A 5 23.03 -1.76 13.83
C GLY A 5 23.38 -0.58 12.94
N PHE A 6 24.63 -0.56 12.44
CA PHE A 6 25.14 0.40 11.46
C PHE A 6 24.99 1.88 11.87
N ALA A 7 25.45 2.22 13.08
CA ALA A 7 25.30 3.56 13.65
C ALA A 7 25.98 4.68 12.84
N ASP A 8 26.98 4.34 12.04
CA ASP A 8 27.69 5.23 11.13
C ASP A 8 26.84 5.69 9.93
N LEU A 9 25.75 4.99 9.60
CA LEU A 9 24.81 5.37 8.55
C LEU A 9 23.84 6.48 8.95
N GLY A 10 23.92 6.98 10.19
CA GLY A 10 23.07 8.06 10.68
C GLY A 10 21.59 7.67 10.54
N MET A 11 20.82 8.47 9.78
CA MET A 11 19.38 8.26 9.57
C MET A 11 19.01 6.93 8.88
N GLU A 12 19.95 6.29 8.20
CA GLU A 12 19.75 5.00 7.51
C GLU A 12 20.13 3.79 8.39
N ALA A 13 20.52 4.02 9.64
CA ALA A 13 20.81 2.95 10.58
C ALA A 13 19.57 2.08 10.87
N ILE A 14 19.80 0.89 11.43
CA ILE A 14 18.69 0.01 11.86
C ILE A 14 18.26 0.43 13.26
N TYR A 15 16.96 0.71 13.41
CA TYR A 15 16.35 1.15 14.66
C TYR A 15 15.25 0.18 15.10
N GLU A 16 15.12 0.01 16.40
CA GLU A 16 14.02 -0.74 17.01
C GLU A 16 12.92 0.23 17.47
N PHE A 17 11.67 -0.11 17.15
CA PHE A 17 10.49 0.67 17.52
C PHE A 17 9.37 -0.25 17.98
N ASP A 18 8.81 0.08 19.13
CA ASP A 18 7.48 -0.39 19.51
C ASP A 18 6.44 0.49 18.81
N VAL A 19 5.56 -0.12 18.03
CA VAL A 19 4.57 0.60 17.23
C VAL A 19 3.16 0.23 17.69
N VAL A 20 2.31 1.24 17.86
CA VAL A 20 0.90 1.11 18.23
C VAL A 20 0.05 1.77 17.14
N ASP A 21 -1.02 1.09 16.73
CA ASP A 21 -2.00 1.59 15.75
C ASP A 21 -1.38 2.10 14.44
N MET A 22 -0.51 1.30 13.81
CA MET A 22 0.06 1.60 12.50
C MET A 22 -0.74 0.89 11.40
N PRO A 23 -1.68 1.59 10.71
CA PRO A 23 -2.44 0.99 9.64
C PRO A 23 -1.53 0.71 8.43
N VAL A 24 -1.58 -0.53 7.96
CA VAL A 24 -0.89 -0.99 6.76
C VAL A 24 -1.85 -1.77 5.88
N THR A 25 -1.58 -1.83 4.57
CA THR A 25 -2.36 -2.63 3.61
C THR A 25 -1.50 -3.74 3.04
N VAL A 26 -2.08 -4.94 2.90
CA VAL A 26 -1.39 -6.08 2.30
C VAL A 26 -1.27 -5.86 0.79
N ALA A 27 -0.04 -5.64 0.31
CA ALA A 27 0.24 -5.50 -1.12
C ALA A 27 0.53 -6.86 -1.79
N VAL A 28 1.18 -7.77 -1.07
CA VAL A 28 1.47 -9.15 -1.50
C VAL A 28 1.19 -10.09 -0.33
N ASP A 29 0.44 -11.16 -0.57
CA ASP A 29 0.17 -12.19 0.45
C ASP A 29 1.17 -13.36 0.39
N ALA A 30 1.14 -14.23 1.40
CA ALA A 30 2.05 -15.38 1.50
C ALA A 30 1.80 -16.48 0.44
N VAL A 31 0.69 -16.41 -0.30
CA VAL A 31 0.35 -17.34 -1.39
C VAL A 31 0.85 -16.79 -2.73
N GLY A 32 1.40 -15.57 -2.76
CA GLY A 32 1.94 -14.93 -3.96
C GLY A 32 0.93 -14.06 -4.70
N THR A 33 -0.25 -13.80 -4.12
CA THR A 33 -1.21 -12.86 -4.71
C THR A 33 -0.69 -11.43 -4.55
N SER A 34 -0.64 -10.67 -5.63
CA SER A 34 -0.18 -9.27 -5.62
C SER A 34 -1.30 -8.32 -6.03
N ALA A 35 -1.54 -7.29 -5.22
CA ALA A 35 -2.50 -6.23 -5.50
C ALA A 35 -2.15 -5.46 -6.80
N HIS A 36 -0.88 -5.44 -7.20
CA HIS A 36 -0.44 -4.84 -8.46
C HIS A 36 -0.85 -5.66 -9.69
N ILE A 37 -1.25 -6.92 -9.51
CA ILE A 37 -1.73 -7.80 -10.58
C ILE A 37 -3.27 -7.85 -10.56
N THR A 38 -3.86 -8.09 -9.38
CA THR A 38 -5.31 -8.24 -9.25
C THR A 38 -6.05 -6.91 -9.39
N GLY A 39 -5.49 -5.82 -8.84
CA GLY A 39 -6.11 -4.50 -8.86
C GLY A 39 -6.46 -3.99 -10.27
N PRO A 40 -5.53 -3.99 -11.24
CA PRO A 40 -5.83 -3.62 -12.62
C PRO A 40 -6.90 -4.50 -13.28
N ALA A 41 -6.91 -5.81 -12.99
CA ALA A 41 -7.89 -6.74 -13.53
C ALA A 41 -9.30 -6.46 -12.97
N ASP A 42 -9.41 -6.27 -11.66
CA ASP A 42 -10.67 -5.93 -10.98
C ASP A 42 -11.23 -4.61 -11.46
N TRP A 43 -10.38 -3.60 -11.63
CA TRP A 43 -10.81 -2.29 -12.13
C TRP A 43 -11.29 -2.37 -13.59
N LYS A 44 -10.60 -3.13 -14.44
CA LYS A 44 -11.04 -3.38 -15.82
C LYS A 44 -12.43 -4.02 -15.86
N ALA A 45 -12.69 -5.01 -15.00
CA ALA A 45 -14.00 -5.65 -14.90
C ALA A 45 -15.09 -4.70 -14.35
N ARG A 46 -14.76 -3.87 -13.36
CA ARG A 46 -15.67 -2.87 -12.79
C ARG A 46 -16.07 -1.81 -13.81
N ILE A 47 -15.12 -1.32 -14.60
CA ILE A 47 -15.41 -0.37 -15.68
C ILE A 47 -16.30 -1.03 -16.74
N ALA A 48 -15.94 -2.25 -17.20
CA ALA A 48 -16.71 -2.96 -18.23
C ALA A 48 -18.15 -3.27 -17.82
N SER A 49 -18.39 -3.53 -16.53
CA SER A 49 -19.73 -3.79 -15.98
C SER A 49 -20.56 -2.53 -15.69
N GLY A 50 -20.03 -1.33 -15.94
CA GLY A 50 -20.72 -0.08 -15.66
C GLY A 50 -20.86 0.25 -14.16
N LYS A 51 -20.20 -0.51 -13.27
CA LYS A 51 -20.12 -0.25 -11.82
C LYS A 51 -19.04 0.78 -11.45
N ALA A 52 -18.57 1.57 -12.42
CA ALA A 52 -17.65 2.66 -12.13
C ALA A 52 -18.36 3.70 -11.25
N VAL A 53 -17.67 4.16 -10.20
CA VAL A 53 -18.16 5.26 -9.35
C VAL A 53 -18.35 6.47 -10.26
N ALA A 54 -19.57 7.00 -10.34
CA ALA A 54 -19.82 8.26 -11.01
C ALA A 54 -19.10 9.36 -10.22
N ILE A 55 -17.97 9.83 -10.75
CA ILE A 55 -17.28 11.00 -10.21
C ILE A 55 -18.04 12.21 -10.77
N PRO A 56 -18.78 12.97 -9.95
CA PRO A 56 -19.46 14.16 -10.43
C PRO A 56 -18.40 15.17 -10.86
N VAL A 57 -18.29 15.41 -12.17
CA VAL A 57 -17.52 16.52 -12.69
C VAL A 57 -18.43 17.74 -12.62
N ALA A 58 -18.07 18.71 -11.78
CA ALA A 58 -18.74 20.00 -11.78
C ALA A 58 -18.50 20.67 -13.15
N ALA A 59 -19.55 20.78 -13.95
CA ALA A 59 -19.52 21.62 -15.14
C ALA A 59 -19.40 23.08 -14.68
N GLY A 60 -18.34 23.76 -15.11
CA GLY A 60 -18.15 25.19 -14.90
C GLY A 60 -19.05 26.04 -15.79
#